data_AF-A0A9W4KID6-F1
#
_entry.id   AF-A0A9W4KID6-F1
#
_cell.length_a   1.000
_cell.length_b   1.000
_cell.length_c   1.000
_cell.angle_alpha   90.00
_cell.angle_beta   90.00
_cell.angle_gamma   90.00
#
_symmetry.space_group_name_H-M   'P 1'
#
loop_
_entity.id
_entity.type
_entity.pdbx_description
1 polymer ?
#
loop_
_entity_poly.entity_id
_entity_poly.type
_entity_poly.pdbx_seq_one_letter_code
_entity_poly.pdbx_strand_id
1 'polypeptide(L)'
;MPVNAKAIYSRSNADYVPFPSRRSTVHSTKGIVSCTQPLAAVAGHKILSQGGNAADAAVAVAAGLNMTEPGCTGIGGDMFCLFYNAKTKKVHALNGSGRYPGNASLEKIRKDLGLAPGESGNMPMLNALSVTTPGAAAGWVDTVEKFGSGRLSLEQILQPAIELGEEGFPVSEISSQGWNEAEGDIRNASPNFREMLKVDPSAKDGVRPPLPGEIMKNPTLAKTFRALATEGKKGFYQGRIAEAIVKVVQDQGGYMSLEDLAYHAEIGTQEVDAISLKFTGQDIVSKSAAGTDGEANQGVEIWEHPPNGQGIVALMALGIMEELEKSGKIPKFTEAQHNSAEYLHAVIESLRIAFADAAWWVTDPDVERVPSQGLLDPAYLAERAKLFAPERAADIMDHGSPAHNHCDTVYFAVTDGEGNGISFINSNYAGFGTAIIPAGCGFTLQNRGANFSLQEGHPNVLAPHKRPYHTIIPALITNIADGSLHSVYGVMGGFMQPQGHVQVLLNMLAFGYHPQAALDSPRFCLAAPNDESTDRTVWVEEGISDAAVEGLRRLGHKIEVLTGWKRAMFGRGQIIRSYHDNGKLVYAAGSDLRGDGMAFPLL
;
A
#
# COMPACT_ATOMS: atom_id res chain seq x y z
N MET A 1 9.89 1.40 43.09
CA MET A 1 9.99 0.39 42.02
C MET A 1 9.63 1.07 40.71
N PRO A 2 10.37 0.86 39.61
CA PRO A 2 9.93 1.33 38.30
C PRO A 2 8.53 0.75 38.01
N VAL A 3 7.66 1.57 37.43
CA VAL A 3 6.31 1.18 37.02
C VAL A 3 6.44 0.13 35.90
N ASN A 4 5.71 -0.98 35.98
CA ASN A 4 5.73 -1.99 34.90
C ASN A 4 4.69 -1.62 33.82
N ALA A 5 4.82 -2.16 32.59
CA ALA A 5 3.93 -1.82 31.47
C ALA A 5 2.43 -2.03 31.81
N LYS A 6 2.12 -3.08 32.59
CA LYS A 6 0.76 -3.38 33.06
C LYS A 6 0.16 -2.31 33.97
N ALA A 7 0.99 -1.48 34.60
CA ALA A 7 0.57 -0.40 35.49
C ALA A 7 0.42 0.97 34.79
N ILE A 8 0.87 1.11 33.53
CA ILE A 8 0.72 2.34 32.73
C ILE A 8 -0.60 2.33 31.95
N TYR A 9 -0.99 1.17 31.40
CA TYR A 9 -2.19 1.03 30.58
C TYR A 9 -3.20 0.10 31.26
N SER A 10 -4.29 0.65 31.81
CA SER A 10 -5.31 -0.11 32.57
C SER A 10 -6.64 -0.32 31.83
N ARG A 11 -6.76 0.12 30.57
CA ARG A 11 -7.96 -0.10 29.75
C ARG A 11 -7.57 -0.62 28.38
N SER A 12 -8.07 -1.80 28.02
CA SER A 12 -7.97 -2.36 26.67
C SER A 12 -8.88 -1.64 25.64
N ASN A 13 -9.53 -0.54 26.05
CA ASN A 13 -10.40 0.31 25.24
C ASN A 13 -10.42 1.73 25.85
N ALA A 14 -9.29 2.44 25.84
CA ALA A 14 -9.37 3.89 26.03
C ALA A 14 -9.98 4.51 24.76
N ASP A 15 -10.88 5.49 24.92
CA ASP A 15 -11.37 6.27 23.79
C ASP A 15 -10.16 6.83 23.02
N TYR A 16 -10.06 6.52 21.72
CA TYR A 16 -8.87 6.72 20.89
C TYR A 16 -8.37 8.17 20.90
N VAL A 17 -9.28 9.15 21.09
CA VAL A 17 -8.94 10.57 21.15
C VAL A 17 -9.94 11.35 22.02
N PRO A 18 -9.57 11.85 23.23
CA PRO A 18 -10.43 12.73 24.01
C PRO A 18 -10.41 14.21 23.55
N PHE A 19 -9.41 14.65 22.75
CA PHE A 19 -9.27 16.02 22.23
C PHE A 19 -8.64 16.05 20.83
N PRO A 20 -9.05 16.96 19.91
CA PRO A 20 -8.41 17.10 18.61
C PRO A 20 -6.93 17.50 18.75
N SER A 21 -6.04 16.77 18.07
CA SER A 21 -4.61 17.02 18.01
C SER A 21 -4.21 17.57 16.64
N ARG A 22 -3.02 18.17 16.52
CA ARG A 22 -2.47 18.65 15.24
C ARG A 22 -1.02 18.22 15.06
N ARG A 23 -0.62 17.96 13.81
CA ARG A 23 0.79 17.78 13.41
C ARG A 23 1.21 18.90 12.48
N SER A 24 2.43 19.40 12.62
CA SER A 24 3.02 20.33 11.65
C SER A 24 3.73 19.54 10.55
N THR A 25 3.76 20.07 9.33
CA THR A 25 4.61 19.55 8.25
C THR A 25 6.08 19.59 8.68
N VAL A 26 6.79 18.49 8.46
CA VAL A 26 8.21 18.33 8.79
C VAL A 26 9.06 18.70 7.57
N HIS A 27 10.18 19.39 7.77
CA HIS A 27 11.02 19.87 6.67
C HIS A 27 12.47 19.37 6.75
N SER A 28 13.11 19.19 5.59
CA SER A 28 14.53 18.82 5.49
C SER A 28 15.15 19.35 4.19
N THR A 29 16.47 19.55 4.17
CA THR A 29 17.25 19.85 2.95
C THR A 29 18.20 18.72 2.55
N LYS A 30 18.20 17.61 3.31
CA LYS A 30 19.16 16.51 3.16
C LYS A 30 18.50 15.14 2.95
N GLY A 31 17.17 15.10 2.95
CA GLY A 31 16.38 13.87 2.90
C GLY A 31 15.45 13.73 4.09
N ILE A 32 14.38 12.98 3.90
CA ILE A 32 13.33 12.75 4.91
C ILE A 32 12.69 11.38 4.67
N VAL A 33 12.37 10.69 5.76
CA VAL A 33 11.64 9.42 5.76
C VAL A 33 10.25 9.66 6.33
N SER A 34 9.19 9.27 5.63
CA SER A 34 7.82 9.34 6.12
C SER A 34 7.20 7.94 6.10
N CYS A 35 6.83 7.44 7.28
CA CYS A 35 6.49 6.04 7.49
C CYS A 35 5.49 5.89 8.65
N THR A 36 4.68 4.82 8.61
CA THR A 36 3.60 4.51 9.55
C THR A 36 4.06 3.94 10.88
N GLN A 37 5.35 3.63 11.02
CA GLN A 37 5.96 3.25 12.30
C GLN A 37 7.21 4.08 12.62
N PRO A 38 7.29 4.68 13.83
CA PRO A 38 8.43 5.50 14.19
C PRO A 38 9.77 4.74 14.16
N LEU A 39 9.81 3.51 14.67
CA LEU A 39 11.06 2.73 14.72
C LEU A 39 11.53 2.30 13.33
N ALA A 40 10.61 1.99 12.41
CA ALA A 40 10.96 1.71 11.02
C ALA A 40 11.46 2.96 10.28
N ALA A 41 10.85 4.12 10.55
CA ALA A 41 11.33 5.39 10.03
C ALA A 41 12.75 5.72 10.52
N VAL A 42 13.05 5.42 11.79
CA VAL A 42 14.40 5.57 12.37
C VAL A 42 15.40 4.62 11.70
N ALA A 43 15.00 3.39 11.32
CA ALA A 43 15.86 2.49 10.56
C ALA A 43 16.27 3.11 9.22
N GLY A 44 15.32 3.64 8.45
CA GLY A 44 15.62 4.39 7.21
C GLY A 44 16.49 5.61 7.44
N HIS A 45 16.19 6.40 8.47
CA HIS A 45 16.98 7.58 8.84
C HIS A 45 18.43 7.21 9.19
N LYS A 46 18.65 6.11 9.92
CA LYS A 46 19.99 5.58 10.25
C LYS A 46 20.78 5.25 8.97
N ILE A 47 20.13 4.62 7.99
CA ILE A 47 20.76 4.31 6.69
C ILE A 47 21.10 5.57 5.89
N LEU A 48 20.19 6.55 5.81
CA LEU A 48 20.50 7.85 5.18
C LEU A 48 21.68 8.55 5.89
N SER A 49 21.71 8.53 7.22
CA SER A 49 22.79 9.13 8.03
C SER A 49 24.15 8.46 7.81
N GLN A 50 24.16 7.19 7.42
CA GLN A 50 25.37 6.42 7.09
C GLN A 50 25.83 6.61 5.64
N GLY A 51 25.15 7.48 4.87
CA GLY A 51 25.49 7.79 3.49
C GLY A 51 24.76 6.94 2.45
N GLY A 52 23.79 6.12 2.87
CA GLY A 52 22.86 5.46 1.96
C GLY A 52 21.97 6.46 1.23
N ASN A 53 21.36 6.02 0.12
CA ASN A 53 20.41 6.83 -0.64
C ASN A 53 18.96 6.43 -0.33
N ALA A 54 17.99 7.03 -1.05
CA ALA A 54 16.57 6.77 -0.83
C ALA A 54 16.20 5.28 -0.98
N ALA A 55 16.80 4.56 -1.92
CA ALA A 55 16.55 3.14 -2.14
C ALA A 55 17.11 2.25 -1.01
N ASP A 56 18.33 2.52 -0.57
CA ASP A 56 18.92 1.81 0.58
C ASP A 56 18.05 1.98 1.83
N ALA A 57 17.66 3.23 2.11
CA ALA A 57 16.84 3.57 3.26
C ALA A 57 15.44 2.97 3.15
N ALA A 58 14.86 2.88 1.95
CA ALA A 58 13.56 2.26 1.76
C ALA A 58 13.55 0.78 2.15
N VAL A 59 14.58 0.02 1.80
CA VAL A 59 14.68 -1.40 2.19
C VAL A 59 14.84 -1.55 3.71
N ALA A 60 15.59 -0.67 4.36
CA ALA A 60 15.69 -0.65 5.82
C ALA A 60 14.33 -0.33 6.49
N VAL A 61 13.55 0.59 5.91
CA VAL A 61 12.19 0.89 6.39
C VAL A 61 11.27 -0.32 6.22
N ALA A 62 11.29 -0.99 5.06
CA ALA A 62 10.47 -2.19 4.82
C ALA A 62 10.79 -3.32 5.82
N ALA A 63 12.07 -3.60 6.06
CA ALA A 63 12.50 -4.60 7.03
C ALA A 63 12.13 -4.20 8.48
N GLY A 64 12.25 -2.92 8.82
CA GLY A 64 11.80 -2.36 10.09
C GLY A 64 10.29 -2.53 10.29
N LEU A 65 9.49 -2.24 9.26
CA LEU A 65 8.03 -2.41 9.28
C LEU A 65 7.62 -3.87 9.44
N ASN A 66 8.33 -4.81 8.81
CA ASN A 66 8.06 -6.24 9.02
C ASN A 66 8.26 -6.65 10.49
N MET A 67 9.20 -6.02 11.22
CA MET A 67 9.32 -6.23 12.67
C MET A 67 8.19 -5.56 13.45
N THR A 68 7.97 -4.26 13.22
CA THR A 68 7.16 -3.42 14.11
C THR A 68 5.67 -3.42 13.78
N GLU A 69 5.30 -3.72 12.55
CA GLU A 69 3.94 -3.74 12.02
C GLU A 69 3.67 -5.00 11.14
N PRO A 70 3.90 -6.22 11.65
CA PRO A 70 3.81 -7.46 10.86
C PRO A 70 2.40 -7.80 10.39
N GLY A 71 1.38 -7.21 11.01
CA GLY A 71 -0.01 -7.32 10.60
C GLY A 71 -0.37 -6.48 9.37
N CYS A 72 0.59 -5.78 8.76
CA CYS A 72 0.35 -5.00 7.54
C CYS A 72 1.37 -5.31 6.43
N THR A 73 2.44 -6.03 6.75
CA THR A 73 3.53 -6.29 5.79
C THR A 73 4.44 -7.42 6.20
N GLY A 74 5.25 -7.88 5.25
CA GLY A 74 6.42 -8.68 5.57
C GLY A 74 7.18 -9.20 4.36
N ILE A 75 8.30 -9.84 4.66
CA ILE A 75 9.14 -10.56 3.70
C ILE A 75 8.42 -11.78 3.08
N GLY A 76 7.37 -12.28 3.74
CA GLY A 76 6.47 -13.33 3.23
C GLY A 76 5.39 -12.82 2.28
N GLY A 77 5.44 -11.54 1.89
CA GLY A 77 4.54 -10.91 0.93
C GLY A 77 5.24 -10.41 -0.32
N ASP A 78 4.69 -9.36 -0.91
CA ASP A 78 5.13 -8.75 -2.17
C ASP A 78 5.47 -7.27 -2.01
N MET A 79 6.23 -6.70 -2.94
CA MET A 79 6.54 -5.27 -2.96
C MET A 79 6.40 -4.65 -4.36
N PHE A 80 6.13 -3.35 -4.37
CA PHE A 80 6.17 -2.50 -5.57
C PHE A 80 6.88 -1.19 -5.23
N CYS A 81 7.66 -0.64 -6.15
CA CYS A 81 8.23 0.70 -5.96
C CYS A 81 8.29 1.52 -7.25
N LEU A 82 8.20 2.84 -7.08
CA LEU A 82 8.63 3.83 -8.06
C LEU A 82 9.85 4.57 -7.51
N PHE A 83 10.94 4.62 -8.28
CA PHE A 83 12.16 5.33 -7.95
C PHE A 83 12.41 6.48 -8.92
N TYR A 84 12.45 7.70 -8.40
CA TYR A 84 12.87 8.89 -9.13
C TYR A 84 14.37 9.09 -8.98
N ASN A 85 15.09 9.04 -10.10
CA ASN A 85 16.52 9.33 -10.17
C ASN A 85 16.73 10.81 -10.53
N ALA A 86 17.24 11.60 -9.58
CA ALA A 86 17.42 13.03 -9.78
C ALA A 86 18.47 13.40 -10.83
N LYS A 87 19.48 12.55 -11.03
CA LYS A 87 20.54 12.79 -12.02
C LYS A 87 20.02 12.66 -13.45
N THR A 88 19.13 11.70 -13.68
CA THR A 88 18.57 11.43 -15.02
C THR A 88 17.18 12.04 -15.22
N LYS A 89 16.54 12.51 -14.13
CA LYS A 89 15.13 12.93 -14.08
C LYS A 89 14.16 11.86 -14.61
N LYS A 90 14.47 10.59 -14.35
CA LYS A 90 13.66 9.44 -14.80
C LYS A 90 12.99 8.74 -13.63
N VAL A 91 11.79 8.23 -13.92
CA VAL A 91 11.01 7.35 -13.03
C VAL A 91 11.26 5.91 -13.46
N HIS A 92 11.68 5.09 -12.52
CA HIS A 92 11.86 3.65 -12.68
C HIS A 92 10.82 2.91 -11.84
N ALA A 93 10.36 1.74 -12.30
CA ALA A 93 9.40 0.92 -11.57
C ALA A 93 9.88 -0.52 -11.42
N LEU A 94 9.64 -1.10 -10.24
CA LEU A 94 9.92 -2.50 -9.95
C LEU A 94 8.66 -3.20 -9.46
N ASN A 95 8.37 -4.34 -10.10
CA ASN A 95 7.32 -5.27 -9.75
C ASN A 95 7.92 -6.49 -9.03
N GLY A 96 7.85 -6.49 -7.70
CA GLY A 96 8.29 -7.58 -6.84
C GLY A 96 7.12 -8.43 -6.36
N SER A 97 6.17 -8.74 -7.25
CA SER A 97 5.04 -9.61 -6.93
C SER A 97 5.23 -11.07 -7.34
N GLY A 98 4.69 -11.93 -6.48
CA GLY A 98 4.69 -13.37 -6.60
C GLY A 98 3.81 -13.94 -7.71
N ARG A 99 4.33 -14.97 -8.39
CA ARG A 99 3.55 -15.81 -9.30
C ARG A 99 2.86 -16.94 -8.52
N TYR A 100 1.73 -17.40 -9.03
CA TYR A 100 1.03 -18.56 -8.50
C TYR A 100 1.77 -19.86 -8.82
N PRO A 101 1.71 -20.90 -7.97
CA PRO A 101 2.41 -22.16 -8.18
C PRO A 101 2.18 -22.78 -9.57
N GLY A 102 3.27 -23.24 -10.20
CA GLY A 102 3.27 -23.75 -11.57
C GLY A 102 2.52 -25.07 -11.78
N ASN A 103 2.37 -25.86 -10.71
CA ASN A 103 1.66 -27.14 -10.75
C ASN A 103 0.15 -27.01 -10.50
N ALA A 104 -0.35 -25.81 -10.21
CA ALA A 104 -1.75 -25.55 -9.94
C ALA A 104 -2.56 -25.32 -11.24
N SER A 105 -3.88 -25.51 -11.16
CA SER A 105 -4.81 -25.17 -12.24
C SER A 105 -6.15 -24.72 -11.66
N LEU A 106 -6.93 -23.96 -12.44
CA LEU A 106 -8.28 -23.56 -12.02
C LEU A 106 -9.13 -24.79 -11.63
N GLU A 107 -9.06 -25.86 -12.40
CA GLU A 107 -9.79 -27.11 -12.12
C GLU A 107 -9.42 -27.70 -10.76
N LYS A 108 -8.12 -27.80 -10.45
CA LYS A 108 -7.63 -28.32 -9.16
C LYS A 108 -8.12 -27.47 -8.00
N ILE A 109 -7.97 -26.14 -8.11
CA ILE A 109 -8.38 -25.20 -7.06
C ILE A 109 -9.89 -25.26 -6.83
N ARG A 110 -10.69 -25.25 -7.90
CA ARG A 110 -12.15 -25.37 -7.77
C ARG A 110 -12.56 -26.69 -7.13
N LYS A 111 -11.90 -27.80 -7.50
CA LYS A 111 -12.13 -29.11 -6.89
C LYS A 111 -11.80 -29.11 -5.39
N ASP A 112 -10.68 -28.53 -4.99
CA ASP A 112 -10.27 -28.48 -3.57
C ASP A 112 -11.19 -27.60 -2.73
N LEU A 113 -11.80 -26.58 -3.36
CA LEU A 113 -12.81 -25.71 -2.74
C LEU A 113 -14.24 -26.29 -2.82
N GLY A 114 -14.43 -27.43 -3.50
CA GLY A 114 -15.76 -28.04 -3.67
C GLY A 114 -16.70 -27.28 -4.61
N LEU A 115 -16.18 -26.41 -5.48
CA LEU A 115 -16.95 -25.59 -6.41
C LEU A 115 -17.30 -26.37 -7.70
N ALA A 116 -18.58 -26.54 -7.98
CA ALA A 116 -19.06 -27.17 -9.22
C ALA A 116 -18.75 -26.30 -10.46
N PRO A 117 -18.61 -26.85 -11.68
CA PRO A 117 -18.37 -26.04 -12.88
C PRO A 117 -19.40 -24.91 -13.04
N GLY A 118 -18.93 -23.67 -13.25
CA GLY A 118 -19.78 -22.48 -13.38
C GLY A 118 -20.29 -21.87 -12.07
N GLU A 119 -20.08 -22.53 -10.93
CA GLU A 119 -20.39 -21.96 -9.61
C GLU A 119 -19.47 -20.77 -9.29
N SER A 120 -20.06 -19.68 -8.78
CA SER A 120 -19.28 -18.55 -8.28
C SER A 120 -18.59 -18.93 -6.99
N GLY A 121 -17.37 -18.46 -6.79
CA GLY A 121 -16.64 -18.72 -5.56
C GLY A 121 -15.35 -17.91 -5.51
N ASN A 122 -14.88 -17.67 -4.29
CA ASN A 122 -13.66 -16.92 -4.02
C ASN A 122 -12.64 -17.81 -3.33
N MET A 123 -11.38 -17.45 -3.48
CA MET A 123 -10.30 -18.14 -2.81
C MET A 123 -10.23 -17.66 -1.34
N PRO A 124 -10.32 -18.57 -0.34
CA PRO A 124 -10.38 -18.15 1.06
C PRO A 124 -9.08 -17.50 1.55
N MET A 125 -9.23 -16.37 2.25
CA MET A 125 -8.13 -15.50 2.68
C MET A 125 -7.14 -16.15 3.67
N LEU A 126 -7.57 -17.09 4.51
CA LEU A 126 -6.72 -17.73 5.53
C LEU A 126 -6.23 -19.12 5.11
N ASN A 127 -6.39 -19.48 3.83
CA ASN A 127 -6.08 -20.81 3.32
C ASN A 127 -4.73 -20.82 2.57
N ALA A 128 -3.99 -21.93 2.67
CA ALA A 128 -2.72 -22.13 1.96
C ALA A 128 -2.82 -22.02 0.43
N LEU A 129 -4.00 -22.27 -0.14
CA LEU A 129 -4.29 -22.04 -1.56
C LEU A 129 -4.15 -20.56 -1.95
N SER A 130 -4.32 -19.62 -1.02
CA SER A 130 -4.16 -18.18 -1.30
C SER A 130 -2.72 -17.69 -1.32
N VAL A 131 -1.75 -18.57 -1.05
CA VAL A 131 -0.33 -18.21 -1.04
C VAL A 131 0.23 -18.25 -2.48
N THR A 132 0.66 -17.09 -2.97
CA THR A 132 1.58 -16.98 -4.12
C THR A 132 3.03 -16.96 -3.64
N THR A 133 4.00 -17.20 -4.51
CA THR A 133 5.43 -17.13 -4.15
C THR A 133 5.79 -15.76 -3.58
N PRO A 134 6.28 -15.63 -2.33
CA PRO A 134 6.61 -14.31 -1.78
C PRO A 134 7.66 -13.56 -2.60
N GLY A 135 7.30 -12.38 -3.13
CA GLY A 135 8.19 -11.58 -3.97
C GLY A 135 9.01 -10.51 -3.25
N ALA A 136 8.67 -10.17 -2.01
CA ALA A 136 9.29 -9.06 -1.28
C ALA A 136 10.80 -9.25 -1.07
N ALA A 137 11.27 -10.45 -0.76
CA ALA A 137 12.69 -10.71 -0.52
C ALA A 137 13.55 -10.43 -1.76
N ALA A 138 13.14 -10.91 -2.95
CA ALA A 138 13.80 -10.59 -4.21
C ALA A 138 13.70 -9.09 -4.50
N GLY A 139 12.52 -8.50 -4.29
CA GLY A 139 12.26 -7.07 -4.44
C GLY A 139 13.21 -6.17 -3.67
N TRP A 140 13.48 -6.51 -2.41
CA TRP A 140 14.40 -5.75 -1.56
C TRP A 140 15.84 -5.82 -2.07
N VAL A 141 16.31 -7.03 -2.43
CA VAL A 141 17.65 -7.22 -2.99
C VAL A 141 17.80 -6.46 -4.30
N ASP A 142 16.85 -6.62 -5.22
CA ASP A 142 16.87 -5.98 -6.54
C ASP A 142 16.78 -4.46 -6.45
N THR A 143 16.03 -3.92 -5.48
CA THR A 143 15.96 -2.46 -5.23
C THR A 143 17.32 -1.91 -4.86
N VAL A 144 18.06 -2.57 -3.96
CA VAL A 144 19.41 -2.15 -3.56
C VAL A 144 20.40 -2.32 -4.71
N GLU A 145 20.35 -3.46 -5.42
CA GLU A 145 21.27 -3.72 -6.53
C GLU A 145 21.10 -2.72 -7.69
N LYS A 146 19.86 -2.34 -8.01
CA LYS A 146 19.57 -1.45 -9.14
C LYS A 146 19.67 0.03 -8.78
N PHE A 147 19.17 0.42 -7.60
CA PHE A 147 18.98 1.82 -7.23
C PHE A 147 19.74 2.25 -5.99
N GLY A 148 20.36 1.32 -5.25
CA GLY A 148 21.10 1.62 -4.03
C GLY A 148 22.33 2.50 -4.28
N SER A 149 22.86 3.09 -3.21
CA SER A 149 24.00 4.02 -3.30
C SER A 149 25.31 3.35 -3.72
N GLY A 150 25.40 2.03 -3.54
CA GLY A 150 26.64 1.26 -3.64
C GLY A 150 27.62 1.51 -2.49
N ARG A 151 27.24 2.29 -1.47
CA ARG A 151 28.09 2.63 -0.31
C ARG A 151 27.86 1.72 0.90
N LEU A 152 26.70 1.10 0.97
CA LEU A 152 26.30 0.22 2.06
C LEU A 152 26.01 -1.17 1.51
N SER A 153 26.42 -2.21 2.25
CA SER A 153 26.04 -3.59 1.95
C SER A 153 24.59 -3.85 2.36
N LEU A 154 23.96 -4.88 1.78
CA LEU A 154 22.64 -5.33 2.20
C LEU A 154 22.61 -5.70 3.69
N GLU A 155 23.71 -6.23 4.22
CA GLU A 155 23.87 -6.51 5.66
C GLU A 155 23.77 -5.23 6.49
N GLN A 156 24.48 -4.15 6.11
CA GLN A 156 24.38 -2.87 6.81
C GLN A 156 22.97 -2.29 6.73
N ILE A 157 22.29 -2.44 5.59
CA ILE A 157 20.92 -1.96 5.36
C ILE A 157 19.91 -2.69 6.24
N LEU A 158 20.00 -4.02 6.37
CA LEU A 158 19.08 -4.84 7.15
C LEU A 158 19.41 -4.88 8.65
N GLN A 159 20.61 -4.47 9.04
CA GLN A 159 21.09 -4.50 10.42
C GLN A 159 20.13 -3.84 11.43
N PRO A 160 19.51 -2.66 11.18
CA PRO A 160 18.58 -2.08 12.15
C PRO A 160 17.37 -2.97 12.45
N ALA A 161 16.84 -3.67 11.44
CA ALA A 161 15.73 -4.59 11.64
C ALA A 161 16.17 -5.87 12.37
N ILE A 162 17.37 -6.37 12.09
CA ILE A 162 17.98 -7.50 12.81
C ILE A 162 18.13 -7.16 14.30
N GLU A 163 18.63 -5.96 14.63
CA GLU A 163 18.74 -5.45 16.02
C GLU A 163 17.37 -5.43 16.71
N LEU A 164 16.33 -4.88 16.05
CA LEU A 164 14.96 -4.87 16.58
C LEU A 164 14.46 -6.29 16.91
N GLY A 165 14.73 -7.27 16.05
CA GLY A 165 14.29 -8.65 16.27
C GLY A 165 14.99 -9.34 17.45
N GLU A 166 16.28 -9.08 17.66
CA GLU A 166 17.11 -9.75 18.68
C GLU A 166 17.01 -9.08 20.06
N GLU A 167 17.15 -7.75 20.08
CA GLU A 167 17.09 -6.96 21.30
C GLU A 167 15.65 -6.77 21.77
N GLY A 168 14.73 -6.68 20.82
CA GLY A 168 13.30 -6.43 21.03
C GLY A 168 12.96 -4.95 20.93
N PHE A 169 11.68 -4.68 20.74
CA PHE A 169 11.15 -3.32 20.59
C PHE A 169 9.83 -3.15 21.35
N PRO A 170 9.53 -1.94 21.86
CA PRO A 170 8.22 -1.64 22.44
C PRO A 170 7.16 -1.61 21.34
N VAL A 171 6.07 -2.34 21.52
CA VAL A 171 4.97 -2.40 20.55
C VAL A 171 4.12 -1.13 20.60
N SER A 172 3.87 -0.51 19.44
CA SER A 172 3.01 0.66 19.29
C SER A 172 1.52 0.32 19.48
N GLU A 173 0.69 1.33 19.74
CA GLU A 173 -0.72 1.14 20.10
C GLU A 173 -1.54 0.51 18.98
N ILE A 174 -1.43 1.03 17.74
CA ILE A 174 -2.19 0.49 16.60
C ILE A 174 -1.69 -0.90 16.22
N SER A 175 -0.37 -1.13 16.24
CA SER A 175 0.19 -2.47 15.99
C SER A 175 -0.27 -3.49 17.04
N SER A 176 -0.30 -3.11 18.33
CA SER A 176 -0.82 -3.98 19.40
C SER A 176 -2.28 -4.37 19.15
N GLN A 177 -3.11 -3.42 18.72
CA GLN A 177 -4.49 -3.68 18.35
C GLN A 177 -4.59 -4.68 17.18
N GLY A 178 -3.80 -4.49 16.11
CA GLY A 178 -3.76 -5.42 14.98
C GLY A 178 -3.35 -6.85 15.38
N TRP A 179 -2.38 -7.00 16.30
CA TRP A 179 -2.05 -8.30 16.88
C TRP A 179 -3.19 -8.91 17.69
N ASN A 180 -3.91 -8.08 18.45
CA ASN A 180 -5.02 -8.52 19.27
C ASN A 180 -6.21 -9.00 18.41
N GLU A 181 -6.53 -8.27 17.35
CA GLU A 181 -7.59 -8.63 16.40
C GLU A 181 -7.24 -9.92 15.63
N ALA A 182 -5.97 -10.11 15.28
CA ALA A 182 -5.51 -11.28 14.52
C ALA A 182 -5.18 -12.51 15.39
N GLU A 183 -5.32 -12.47 16.72
CA GLU A 183 -4.91 -13.57 17.60
C GLU A 183 -5.58 -14.90 17.21
N GLY A 184 -6.89 -14.84 16.93
CA GLY A 184 -7.67 -16.00 16.53
C GLY A 184 -7.13 -16.63 15.25
N ASP A 185 -6.93 -15.81 14.22
CA ASP A 185 -6.44 -16.25 12.91
C ASP A 185 -5.03 -16.84 13.00
N ILE A 186 -4.13 -16.19 13.73
CA ILE A 186 -2.74 -16.66 13.95
C ILE A 186 -2.74 -18.05 14.61
N ARG A 187 -3.57 -18.25 15.65
CA ARG A 187 -3.66 -19.53 16.37
C ARG A 187 -4.30 -20.62 15.52
N ASN A 188 -5.29 -20.28 14.70
CA ASN A 188 -6.05 -21.24 13.92
C ASN A 188 -5.30 -21.67 12.64
N ALA A 189 -4.64 -20.73 11.96
CA ALA A 189 -4.00 -20.99 10.67
C ALA A 189 -2.61 -21.61 10.78
N SER A 190 -1.87 -21.39 11.88
CA SER A 190 -0.48 -21.84 11.96
C SER A 190 -0.19 -22.77 13.15
N PRO A 191 0.46 -23.93 12.91
CA PRO A 191 1.01 -24.72 14.00
C PRO A 191 2.17 -24.01 14.72
N ASN A 192 2.76 -22.98 14.09
CA ASN A 192 3.89 -22.21 14.61
C ASN A 192 3.46 -20.84 15.18
N PHE A 193 2.17 -20.67 15.53
CA PHE A 193 1.55 -19.43 16.03
C PHE A 193 2.35 -18.71 17.12
N ARG A 194 3.12 -19.46 17.92
CA ARG A 194 3.96 -18.95 19.01
C ARG A 194 5.05 -18.00 18.55
N GLU A 195 5.53 -18.10 17.30
CA GLU A 195 6.56 -17.22 16.77
C GLU A 195 6.07 -15.78 16.57
N MET A 196 4.76 -15.58 16.42
CA MET A 196 4.15 -14.26 16.21
C MET A 196 3.46 -13.69 17.45
N LEU A 197 3.47 -14.41 18.57
CA LEU A 197 2.85 -14.00 19.83
C LEU A 197 3.88 -13.85 20.95
N LYS A 198 3.60 -12.96 21.89
CA LYS A 198 4.45 -12.71 23.05
C LYS A 198 4.32 -13.86 24.06
N VAL A 199 5.46 -14.36 24.56
CA VAL A 199 5.49 -15.33 25.67
C VAL A 199 4.94 -14.71 26.96
N ASP A 200 3.96 -15.37 27.54
CA ASP A 200 3.37 -15.06 28.84
C ASP A 200 2.91 -16.37 29.50
N PRO A 201 3.64 -16.91 30.51
CA PRO A 201 3.28 -18.17 31.15
C PRO A 201 1.90 -18.21 31.81
N SER A 202 1.29 -17.04 32.04
CA SER A 202 -0.06 -16.93 32.61
C SER A 202 -1.17 -16.94 31.54
N ALA A 203 -0.82 -16.78 30.27
CA ALA A 203 -1.76 -16.79 29.16
C ALA A 203 -2.06 -18.22 28.68
N LYS A 204 -3.17 -18.36 27.93
CA LYS A 204 -3.52 -19.62 27.26
C LYS A 204 -2.37 -20.07 26.35
N ASP A 205 -1.99 -21.34 26.47
CA ASP A 205 -0.85 -21.93 25.78
C ASP A 205 0.49 -21.27 26.15
N GLY A 206 0.57 -20.35 27.10
CA GLY A 206 1.81 -19.64 27.47
C GLY A 206 2.21 -18.49 26.54
N VAL A 207 1.31 -18.04 25.65
CA VAL A 207 1.53 -16.90 24.74
C VAL A 207 0.26 -16.06 24.58
N ARG A 208 0.39 -14.79 24.20
CA ARG A 208 -0.71 -13.86 23.86
C ARG A 208 -0.22 -12.72 22.96
N PRO A 209 -1.11 -11.92 22.36
CA PRO A 209 -0.77 -10.64 21.73
C PRO A 209 0.04 -9.73 22.67
N PRO A 210 1.07 -9.02 22.17
CA PRO A 210 1.76 -8.00 22.94
C PRO A 210 0.83 -6.81 23.22
N LEU A 211 0.89 -6.27 24.44
CA LEU A 211 0.19 -5.03 24.80
C LEU A 211 1.01 -3.80 24.38
N PRO A 212 0.40 -2.60 24.28
CA PRO A 212 1.15 -1.38 23.98
C PRO A 212 2.27 -1.14 24.99
N GLY A 213 3.45 -0.76 24.48
CA GLY A 213 4.66 -0.52 25.25
C GLY A 213 5.37 -1.78 25.77
N GLU A 214 4.80 -2.98 25.60
CA GLU A 214 5.52 -4.21 25.94
C GLU A 214 6.60 -4.52 24.90
N ILE A 215 7.71 -5.10 25.37
CA ILE A 215 8.78 -5.55 24.49
C ILE A 215 8.36 -6.83 23.77
N MET A 216 8.33 -6.80 22.44
CA MET A 216 8.24 -7.97 21.57
C MET A 216 9.63 -8.27 21.00
N LYS A 217 9.93 -9.56 20.84
CA LYS A 217 11.17 -10.04 20.21
C LYS A 217 10.80 -10.99 19.08
N ASN A 218 11.61 -10.99 18.02
CA ASN A 218 11.46 -11.92 16.91
C ASN A 218 12.85 -12.36 16.38
N PRO A 219 13.58 -13.17 17.17
CA PRO A 219 14.91 -13.62 16.79
C PRO A 219 14.89 -14.57 15.58
N THR A 220 13.76 -15.23 15.31
CA THR A 220 13.61 -16.10 14.12
C THR A 220 13.54 -15.26 12.85
N LEU A 221 12.81 -14.14 12.85
CA LEU A 221 12.83 -13.20 11.73
C LEU A 221 14.18 -12.51 11.58
N ALA A 222 14.87 -12.18 12.67
CA ALA A 222 16.23 -11.65 12.60
C ALA A 222 17.19 -12.64 11.91
N LYS A 223 17.08 -13.94 12.21
CA LYS A 223 17.83 -14.99 11.49
C LYS A 223 17.45 -15.09 10.01
N THR A 224 16.20 -14.80 9.67
CA THR A 224 15.74 -14.73 8.27
C THR A 224 16.36 -13.55 7.54
N PHE A 225 16.36 -12.37 8.16
CA PHE A 225 17.04 -11.19 7.60
C PHE A 225 18.55 -11.37 7.49
N ARG A 226 19.20 -12.03 8.44
CA ARG A 226 20.63 -12.39 8.32
C ARG A 226 20.90 -13.25 7.09
N ALA A 227 20.08 -14.28 6.84
CA ALA A 227 20.24 -15.12 5.65
C ALA A 227 20.09 -14.30 4.35
N LEU A 228 19.08 -13.44 4.26
CA LEU A 228 18.90 -12.53 3.12
C LEU A 228 20.09 -11.57 2.98
N ALA A 229 20.56 -10.99 4.09
CA ALA A 229 21.68 -10.05 4.13
C ALA A 229 22.98 -10.66 3.61
N THR A 230 23.30 -11.89 4.02
CA THR A 230 24.60 -12.52 3.73
C THR A 230 24.61 -13.32 2.43
N GLU A 231 23.45 -13.85 2.02
CA GLU A 231 23.36 -14.77 0.87
C GLU A 231 22.52 -14.18 -0.29
N GLY A 232 22.00 -12.96 -0.13
CA GLY A 232 21.09 -12.34 -1.09
C GLY A 232 19.83 -13.19 -1.29
N LYS A 233 19.30 -13.20 -2.52
CA LYS A 233 18.09 -13.99 -2.89
C LYS A 233 18.20 -15.45 -2.49
N LYS A 234 19.38 -16.07 -2.63
CA LYS A 234 19.58 -17.50 -2.32
C LYS A 234 19.24 -17.83 -0.87
N GLY A 235 19.54 -16.91 0.07
CA GLY A 235 19.25 -17.12 1.48
C GLY A 235 17.75 -17.25 1.80
N PHE A 236 16.87 -16.71 0.95
CA PHE A 236 15.41 -16.80 1.13
C PHE A 236 14.78 -17.89 0.26
N TYR A 237 15.16 -17.96 -1.02
CA TYR A 237 14.54 -18.84 -2.01
C TYR A 237 15.19 -20.22 -2.14
N GLN A 238 16.24 -20.50 -1.38
CA GLN A 238 16.88 -21.82 -1.29
C GLN A 238 17.16 -22.20 0.16
N GLY A 239 17.38 -23.49 0.42
CA GLY A 239 17.71 -24.00 1.75
C GLY A 239 16.60 -23.81 2.78
N ARG A 240 16.98 -23.49 4.04
CA ARG A 240 16.10 -23.62 5.21
C ARG A 240 14.76 -22.86 5.10
N ILE A 241 14.77 -21.66 4.51
CA ILE A 241 13.59 -20.79 4.45
C ILE A 241 12.64 -21.32 3.38
N ALA A 242 13.17 -21.61 2.19
CA ALA A 242 12.42 -22.21 1.10
C ALA A 242 11.77 -23.55 1.49
N GLU A 243 12.54 -24.43 2.14
CA GLU A 243 12.06 -25.71 2.65
C GLU A 243 10.95 -25.53 3.69
N ALA A 244 11.08 -24.56 4.60
CA ALA A 244 10.06 -24.28 5.62
C ALA A 244 8.76 -23.73 5.01
N ILE A 245 8.85 -22.84 4.01
CA ILE A 245 7.70 -22.28 3.29
C ILE A 245 6.95 -23.42 2.58
N VAL A 246 7.65 -24.17 1.72
CA VAL A 246 7.05 -25.25 0.93
C VAL A 246 6.42 -26.30 1.84
N LYS A 247 7.12 -26.70 2.90
CA LYS A 247 6.60 -27.66 3.86
C LYS A 247 5.27 -27.20 4.48
N VAL A 248 5.21 -25.98 5.03
CA VAL A 248 3.99 -25.54 5.71
C VAL A 248 2.83 -25.33 4.74
N VAL A 249 3.11 -24.86 3.52
CA VAL A 249 2.08 -24.68 2.48
C VAL A 249 1.51 -26.04 2.06
N GLN A 250 2.37 -27.02 1.76
CA GLN A 250 1.95 -28.35 1.33
C GLN A 250 1.25 -29.16 2.44
N ASP A 251 1.76 -29.10 3.68
CA ASP A 251 1.12 -29.74 4.84
C ASP A 251 -0.32 -29.24 5.05
N GLN A 252 -0.63 -28.02 4.58
CA GLN A 252 -1.96 -27.39 4.63
C GLN A 252 -2.73 -27.46 3.30
N GLY A 253 -2.28 -28.27 2.35
CA GLY A 253 -2.99 -28.52 1.08
C GLY A 253 -2.71 -27.51 -0.03
N GLY A 254 -1.74 -26.61 0.14
CA GLY A 254 -1.27 -25.69 -0.90
C GLY A 254 -0.36 -26.36 -1.93
N TYR A 255 -0.14 -25.65 -3.04
CA TYR A 255 0.49 -26.20 -4.25
C TYR A 255 1.97 -25.84 -4.43
N MET A 256 2.47 -24.84 -3.69
CA MET A 256 3.83 -24.31 -3.86
C MET A 256 4.90 -25.38 -3.72
N SER A 257 5.89 -25.37 -4.61
CA SER A 257 7.06 -26.25 -4.57
C SER A 257 8.38 -25.49 -4.47
N LEU A 258 9.49 -26.21 -4.27
CA LEU A 258 10.82 -25.59 -4.27
C LEU A 258 11.19 -25.04 -5.65
N GLU A 259 10.69 -25.67 -6.71
CA GLU A 259 10.85 -25.20 -8.09
C GLU A 259 10.19 -23.84 -8.29
N ASP A 260 9.02 -23.56 -7.68
CA ASP A 260 8.37 -22.26 -7.76
C ASP A 260 9.21 -21.14 -7.10
N LEU A 261 9.84 -21.44 -5.96
CA LEU A 261 10.73 -20.51 -5.25
C LEU A 261 12.04 -20.30 -6.03
N ALA A 262 12.64 -21.37 -6.56
CA ALA A 262 13.83 -21.31 -7.38
C ALA A 262 13.58 -20.51 -8.67
N TYR A 263 12.46 -20.77 -9.35
CA TYR A 263 12.03 -20.03 -10.53
C TYR A 263 11.89 -18.53 -10.23
N HIS A 264 11.26 -18.17 -9.11
CA HIS A 264 11.13 -16.77 -8.71
C HIS A 264 12.50 -16.12 -8.41
N ALA A 265 13.43 -16.86 -7.80
CA ALA A 265 14.78 -16.36 -7.53
C ALA A 265 15.58 -16.09 -8.81
N GLU A 266 15.40 -16.92 -9.84
CA GLU A 266 16.08 -16.81 -11.13
C GLU A 266 15.57 -15.62 -11.95
N ILE A 267 14.25 -15.44 -12.03
CA ILE A 267 13.64 -14.31 -12.75
C ILE A 267 13.76 -13.00 -11.98
N GLY A 268 13.72 -13.08 -10.64
CA GLY A 268 13.74 -11.93 -9.74
C GLY A 268 12.57 -10.97 -9.93
N THR A 269 12.80 -9.74 -9.48
CA THR A 269 11.89 -8.61 -9.63
C THR A 269 11.89 -8.13 -11.07
N GLN A 270 10.71 -7.85 -11.62
CA GLN A 270 10.59 -7.36 -13.00
C GLN A 270 10.72 -5.83 -13.03
N GLU A 271 11.64 -5.33 -13.84
CA GLU A 271 11.65 -3.91 -14.22
C GLU A 271 10.57 -3.67 -15.27
N VAL A 272 9.72 -2.70 -15.01
CA VAL A 272 8.55 -2.37 -15.84
C VAL A 272 8.51 -0.88 -16.12
N ASP A 273 7.84 -0.51 -17.20
CA ASP A 273 7.61 0.90 -17.51
C ASP A 273 6.46 1.44 -16.66
N ALA A 274 6.73 2.50 -15.89
CA ALA A 274 5.69 3.22 -15.15
C ALA A 274 4.65 3.78 -16.13
N ILE A 275 3.37 3.77 -15.71
CA ILE A 275 2.30 4.45 -16.44
C ILE A 275 2.08 5.83 -15.85
N SER A 276 1.63 6.77 -16.69
CA SER A 276 1.42 8.14 -16.25
C SER A 276 0.21 8.81 -16.88
N LEU A 277 -0.24 9.88 -16.21
CA LEU A 277 -1.19 10.86 -16.73
C LEU A 277 -0.60 12.27 -16.55
N LYS A 278 -0.57 13.04 -17.64
CA LYS A 278 -0.35 14.49 -17.55
C LYS A 278 -1.65 15.15 -17.13
N PHE A 279 -1.63 15.83 -15.98
CA PHE A 279 -2.80 16.40 -15.35
C PHE A 279 -2.68 17.92 -15.27
N THR A 280 -3.73 18.61 -15.74
CA THR A 280 -3.85 20.08 -15.74
C THR A 280 -5.18 20.57 -15.18
N GLY A 281 -6.11 19.65 -14.88
CA GLY A 281 -7.43 19.94 -14.33
C GLY A 281 -7.40 20.67 -12.98
N GLN A 282 -8.55 21.21 -12.60
CA GLN A 282 -8.83 21.91 -11.34
C GLN A 282 -7.98 23.17 -11.12
N ASP A 283 -7.57 23.78 -12.23
CA ASP A 283 -6.84 25.05 -12.29
C ASP A 283 -5.44 25.00 -11.65
N ILE A 284 -4.81 23.82 -11.60
CA ILE A 284 -3.49 23.67 -10.96
C ILE A 284 -2.41 24.50 -11.67
N VAL A 285 -2.60 24.78 -12.96
CA VAL A 285 -1.68 25.56 -13.79
C VAL A 285 -1.64 27.02 -13.35
N SER A 286 -2.80 27.60 -13.02
CA SER A 286 -2.92 29.00 -12.60
C SER A 286 -2.65 29.20 -11.11
N LYS A 287 -2.95 28.19 -10.28
CA LYS A 287 -2.87 28.26 -8.80
C LYS A 287 -1.45 28.11 -8.25
N SER A 288 -0.57 27.39 -8.94
CA SER A 288 0.84 27.29 -8.54
C SER A 288 1.58 28.54 -9.04
N ALA A 289 2.20 29.29 -8.12
CA ALA A 289 3.14 30.36 -8.45
C ALA A 289 4.14 29.88 -9.52
N ALA A 290 4.66 30.81 -10.34
CA ALA A 290 5.63 30.53 -11.40
C ALA A 290 6.64 29.46 -10.93
N GLY A 291 6.90 28.47 -11.79
CA GLY A 291 7.68 27.28 -11.45
C GLY A 291 9.08 27.60 -10.97
N THR A 292 9.86 26.56 -10.68
CA THR A 292 11.28 26.70 -10.36
C THR A 292 11.95 27.62 -11.37
N ASP A 293 12.58 28.69 -10.88
CA ASP A 293 13.38 29.63 -11.66
C ASP A 293 12.68 30.37 -12.82
N GLY A 294 11.39 30.69 -12.66
CA GLY A 294 10.69 31.59 -13.57
C GLY A 294 10.13 30.94 -14.84
N GLU A 295 10.15 29.61 -14.93
CA GLU A 295 9.42 28.88 -15.97
C GLU A 295 7.91 28.88 -15.69
N ALA A 296 7.11 28.92 -16.76
CA ALA A 296 5.65 28.81 -16.62
C ALA A 296 5.29 27.43 -16.07
N ASN A 297 4.42 27.37 -15.05
CA ASN A 297 3.83 26.11 -14.60
C ASN A 297 3.06 25.46 -15.76
N GLN A 298 3.31 24.19 -16.04
CA GLN A 298 2.66 23.43 -17.12
C GLN A 298 1.77 22.31 -16.60
N GLY A 299 1.55 22.23 -15.28
CA GLY A 299 0.90 21.12 -14.62
C GLY A 299 1.89 20.03 -14.20
N VAL A 300 1.34 18.86 -13.86
CA VAL A 300 2.11 17.76 -13.29
C VAL A 300 1.89 16.46 -14.06
N GLU A 301 2.90 15.60 -14.07
CA GLU A 301 2.79 14.23 -14.54
C GLU A 301 2.74 13.30 -13.33
N ILE A 302 1.67 12.51 -13.27
CA ILE A 302 1.35 11.63 -12.15
C ILE A 302 1.72 10.22 -12.58
N TRP A 303 2.58 9.58 -11.82
CA TRP A 303 3.13 8.27 -12.11
C TRP A 303 2.57 7.23 -11.15
N GLU A 304 2.17 6.10 -11.71
CA GLU A 304 1.70 4.93 -10.98
C GLU A 304 2.43 3.68 -11.49
N HIS A 305 2.52 2.67 -10.65
CA HIS A 305 2.99 1.37 -11.10
C HIS A 305 1.99 0.74 -12.08
N PRO A 306 2.44 0.11 -13.20
CA PRO A 306 1.54 -0.51 -14.16
C PRO A 306 0.82 -1.76 -13.59
N PRO A 307 -0.18 -2.28 -14.32
CA PRO A 307 -0.70 -3.65 -14.12
C PRO A 307 0.45 -4.66 -14.00
N ASN A 308 0.36 -5.68 -13.15
CA ASN A 308 -0.80 -6.17 -12.40
C ASN A 308 -1.25 -5.35 -11.18
N GLY A 309 -0.59 -4.22 -10.88
CA GLY A 309 -1.07 -3.26 -9.88
C GLY A 309 -2.31 -2.47 -10.31
N GLN A 310 -3.04 -1.91 -9.34
CA GLN A 310 -4.29 -1.16 -9.59
C GLN A 310 -4.12 0.36 -9.76
N GLY A 311 -2.90 0.87 -9.94
CA GLY A 311 -2.61 2.32 -9.91
C GLY A 311 -3.28 3.07 -11.05
N ILE A 312 -3.54 2.37 -12.16
CA ILE A 312 -4.29 2.88 -13.31
C ILE A 312 -5.69 3.40 -12.94
N VAL A 313 -6.31 2.92 -11.85
CA VAL A 313 -7.60 3.43 -11.36
C VAL A 313 -7.49 4.90 -10.98
N ALA A 314 -6.42 5.30 -10.29
CA ALA A 314 -6.22 6.68 -9.87
C ALA A 314 -6.03 7.59 -11.09
N LEU A 315 -5.23 7.14 -12.06
CA LEU A 315 -5.01 7.87 -13.31
C LEU A 315 -6.31 8.01 -14.12
N MET A 316 -7.08 6.93 -14.31
CA MET A 316 -8.37 6.98 -15.01
C MET A 316 -9.35 7.92 -14.30
N ALA A 317 -9.47 7.85 -12.98
CA ALA A 317 -10.37 8.72 -12.22
C ALA A 317 -10.02 10.21 -12.39
N LEU A 318 -8.73 10.56 -12.33
CA LEU A 318 -8.26 11.94 -12.55
C LEU A 318 -8.47 12.40 -13.99
N GLY A 319 -8.21 11.53 -14.96
CA GLY A 319 -8.46 11.81 -16.37
C GLY A 319 -9.95 12.03 -16.67
N ILE A 320 -10.83 11.20 -16.10
CA ILE A 320 -12.28 11.38 -16.16
C ILE A 320 -12.67 12.72 -15.56
N MET A 321 -12.15 13.08 -14.38
CA MET A 321 -12.44 14.38 -13.75
C MET A 321 -12.00 15.56 -14.63
N GLU A 322 -10.84 15.48 -15.28
CA GLU A 322 -10.38 16.52 -16.20
C GLU A 322 -11.31 16.66 -17.42
N GLU A 323 -11.81 15.55 -17.96
CA GLU A 323 -12.81 15.58 -19.06
C GLU A 323 -14.19 16.08 -18.62
N LEU A 324 -14.60 15.80 -17.38
CA LEU A 324 -15.82 16.37 -16.79
C LEU A 324 -15.70 17.89 -16.66
N GLU A 325 -14.54 18.41 -16.29
CA GLU A 325 -14.29 19.85 -16.24
C GLU A 325 -14.29 20.47 -17.64
N LYS A 326 -13.57 19.86 -18.61
CA LYS A 326 -13.52 20.33 -20.01
C LYS A 326 -14.91 20.39 -20.65
N SER A 327 -15.77 19.42 -20.34
CA SER A 327 -17.15 19.37 -20.83
C SER A 327 -18.12 20.27 -20.07
N GLY A 328 -17.68 20.94 -19.00
CA GLY A 328 -18.51 21.81 -18.16
C GLY A 328 -19.50 21.06 -17.27
N LYS A 329 -19.33 19.74 -17.08
CA LYS A 329 -20.16 18.92 -16.20
C LYS A 329 -19.84 19.10 -14.72
N ILE A 330 -18.60 19.48 -14.40
CA ILE A 330 -18.18 19.88 -13.05
C ILE A 330 -17.47 21.23 -13.10
N PRO A 331 -17.55 22.04 -12.03
CA PRO A 331 -16.80 23.29 -11.96
C PRO A 331 -15.32 23.02 -11.62
N LYS A 332 -14.51 24.08 -11.72
CA LYS A 332 -13.26 24.17 -10.97
C LYS A 332 -13.60 24.43 -9.51
N PHE A 333 -13.33 23.48 -8.64
CA PHE A 333 -13.70 23.61 -7.23
C PHE A 333 -12.83 24.67 -6.52
N THR A 334 -13.48 25.45 -5.67
CA THR A 334 -12.85 26.44 -4.79
C THR A 334 -12.52 25.82 -3.43
N GLU A 335 -11.67 26.47 -2.64
CA GLU A 335 -11.33 26.02 -1.29
C GLU A 335 -12.57 25.80 -0.41
N ALA A 336 -13.58 26.68 -0.51
CA ALA A 336 -14.83 26.57 0.23
C ALA A 336 -15.70 25.35 -0.16
N GLN A 337 -15.39 24.70 -1.28
CA GLN A 337 -16.08 23.51 -1.78
C GLN A 337 -15.30 22.22 -1.48
N HIS A 338 -14.18 22.30 -0.75
CA HIS A 338 -13.49 21.11 -0.26
C HIS A 338 -14.47 20.24 0.54
N ASN A 339 -14.58 18.96 0.17
CA ASN A 339 -15.52 18.01 0.76
C ASN A 339 -17.01 18.46 0.70
N SER A 340 -17.40 19.30 -0.26
CA SER A 340 -18.82 19.55 -0.56
C SER A 340 -19.46 18.30 -1.20
N ALA A 341 -20.80 18.23 -1.19
CA ALA A 341 -21.51 17.10 -1.80
C ALA A 341 -21.20 16.97 -3.30
N GLU A 342 -21.11 18.08 -4.02
CA GLU A 342 -20.83 18.14 -5.46
C GLU A 342 -19.41 17.67 -5.77
N TYR A 343 -18.43 18.12 -4.97
CA TYR A 343 -17.04 17.66 -5.09
C TYR A 343 -16.94 16.16 -4.81
N LEU A 344 -17.46 15.71 -3.67
CA LEU A 344 -17.41 14.30 -3.29
C LEU A 344 -18.12 13.42 -4.32
N HIS A 345 -19.28 13.86 -4.83
CA HIS A 345 -20.01 13.15 -5.89
C HIS A 345 -19.17 12.97 -7.16
N ALA A 346 -18.50 14.02 -7.62
CA ALA A 346 -17.65 13.96 -8.81
C ALA A 346 -16.49 12.97 -8.63
N VAL A 347 -15.83 12.99 -7.47
CA VAL A 347 -14.71 12.08 -7.18
C VAL A 347 -15.20 10.63 -7.03
N ILE A 348 -16.29 10.41 -6.26
CA ILE A 348 -16.91 9.09 -6.05
C ILE A 348 -17.27 8.43 -7.38
N GLU A 349 -17.95 9.15 -8.27
CA GLU A 349 -18.42 8.58 -9.52
C GLU A 349 -17.28 8.33 -10.52
N SER A 350 -16.28 9.22 -10.55
CA SER A 350 -15.09 9.01 -11.39
C SER A 350 -14.32 7.76 -10.94
N LEU A 351 -14.19 7.54 -9.62
CA LEU A 351 -13.58 6.33 -9.08
C LEU A 351 -14.42 5.08 -9.37
N ARG A 352 -15.75 5.13 -9.24
CA ARG A 352 -16.62 3.99 -9.58
C ARG A 352 -16.46 3.56 -11.04
N ILE A 353 -16.46 4.53 -11.97
CA ILE A 353 -16.24 4.26 -13.40
C ILE A 353 -14.87 3.61 -13.62
N ALA A 354 -13.81 4.16 -13.00
CA ALA A 354 -12.45 3.65 -13.13
C ALA A 354 -12.27 2.25 -12.51
N PHE A 355 -12.90 1.97 -11.35
CA PHE A 355 -12.85 0.65 -10.73
C PHE A 355 -13.55 -0.41 -11.58
N ALA A 356 -14.70 -0.09 -12.19
CA ALA A 356 -15.41 -1.01 -13.07
C ALA A 356 -14.54 -1.45 -14.26
N ASP A 357 -13.77 -0.53 -14.86
CA ASP A 357 -12.83 -0.88 -15.93
C ASP A 357 -11.64 -1.70 -15.40
N ALA A 358 -11.10 -1.35 -14.23
CA ALA A 358 -9.99 -2.08 -13.64
C ALA A 358 -10.35 -3.50 -13.18
N ALA A 359 -11.57 -3.71 -12.67
CA ALA A 359 -12.05 -5.03 -12.25
C ALA A 359 -11.96 -6.07 -13.38
N TRP A 360 -12.20 -5.63 -14.62
CA TRP A 360 -12.08 -6.48 -15.79
C TRP A 360 -10.66 -6.53 -16.37
N TRP A 361 -10.02 -5.37 -16.57
CA TRP A 361 -8.79 -5.28 -17.37
C TRP A 361 -7.49 -5.48 -16.60
N VAL A 362 -7.43 -5.20 -15.29
CA VAL A 362 -6.18 -5.31 -14.53
C VAL A 362 -5.91 -6.78 -14.19
N THR A 363 -4.78 -7.28 -14.69
CA THR A 363 -4.31 -8.66 -14.51
C THR A 363 -2.81 -8.70 -14.84
N ASP A 364 -2.21 -9.89 -14.86
CA ASP A 364 -0.82 -10.09 -15.26
C ASP A 364 -0.58 -9.78 -16.75
N PRO A 365 0.19 -8.72 -17.08
CA PRO A 365 0.48 -8.36 -18.47
C PRO A 365 1.43 -9.36 -19.18
N ASP A 366 2.13 -10.23 -18.45
CA ASP A 366 2.97 -11.27 -19.05
C ASP A 366 2.12 -12.43 -19.61
N VAL A 367 0.86 -12.55 -19.18
CA VAL A 367 -0.05 -13.64 -19.56
C VAL A 367 -1.22 -13.13 -20.40
N GLU A 368 -1.76 -11.96 -20.07
CA GLU A 368 -2.93 -11.37 -20.71
C GLU A 368 -2.62 -9.98 -21.26
N ARG A 369 -3.28 -9.58 -22.35
CA ARG A 369 -3.10 -8.23 -22.90
C ARG A 369 -3.89 -7.20 -22.09
N VAL A 370 -3.20 -6.39 -21.29
CA VAL A 370 -3.81 -5.25 -20.60
C VAL A 370 -3.69 -3.97 -21.45
N PRO A 371 -4.80 -3.32 -21.85
CA PRO A 371 -4.77 -2.17 -22.74
C PRO A 371 -4.49 -0.83 -22.01
N SER A 372 -3.46 -0.77 -21.16
CA SER A 372 -3.20 0.38 -20.26
C SER A 372 -3.15 1.73 -20.99
N GLN A 373 -2.49 1.81 -22.15
CA GLN A 373 -2.45 3.05 -22.95
C GLN A 373 -3.83 3.47 -23.46
N GLY A 374 -4.66 2.51 -23.88
CA GLY A 374 -6.02 2.80 -24.34
C GLY A 374 -6.95 3.24 -23.21
N LEU A 375 -6.77 2.67 -22.01
CA LEU A 375 -7.53 3.06 -20.81
C LEU A 375 -7.20 4.49 -20.33
N LEU A 376 -6.02 5.00 -20.66
CA LEU A 376 -5.56 6.35 -20.33
C LEU A 376 -5.66 7.33 -21.51
N ASP A 377 -6.19 6.88 -22.66
CA ASP A 377 -6.37 7.75 -23.83
C ASP A 377 -7.45 8.81 -23.54
N PRO A 378 -7.20 10.11 -23.81
CA PRO A 378 -8.18 11.16 -23.55
C PRO A 378 -9.54 10.94 -24.23
N ALA A 379 -9.58 10.35 -25.42
CA ALA A 379 -10.85 10.07 -26.10
C ALA A 379 -11.63 8.95 -25.40
N TYR A 380 -10.93 7.94 -24.86
CA TYR A 380 -11.56 6.91 -24.03
C TYR A 380 -12.07 7.50 -22.71
N LEU A 381 -11.25 8.28 -22.00
CA LEU A 381 -11.64 8.93 -20.76
C LEU A 381 -12.85 9.86 -20.95
N ALA A 382 -12.91 10.60 -22.07
CA ALA A 382 -14.06 11.43 -22.43
C ALA A 382 -15.32 10.59 -22.71
N GLU A 383 -15.19 9.39 -23.29
CA GLU A 383 -16.29 8.45 -23.46
C GLU A 383 -16.80 7.97 -22.09
N ARG A 384 -15.90 7.57 -21.20
CA ARG A 384 -16.24 7.13 -19.84
C ARG A 384 -16.88 8.25 -19.01
N ALA A 385 -16.43 9.49 -19.16
CA ALA A 385 -17.02 10.68 -18.53
C ALA A 385 -18.48 10.95 -18.93
N LYS A 386 -18.99 10.35 -20.01
CA LYS A 386 -20.43 10.45 -20.37
C LYS A 386 -21.33 9.75 -19.35
N LEU A 387 -20.83 8.73 -18.65
CA LEU A 387 -21.58 7.97 -17.64
C LEU A 387 -21.90 8.80 -16.39
N PHE A 388 -21.10 9.83 -16.10
CA PHE A 388 -21.34 10.74 -14.99
C PHE A 388 -22.61 11.57 -15.20
N ALA A 389 -23.45 11.61 -14.17
CA ALA A 389 -24.60 12.49 -14.07
C ALA A 389 -24.44 13.38 -12.83
N PRO A 390 -24.53 14.72 -12.94
CA PRO A 390 -24.28 15.63 -11.81
C PRO A 390 -25.38 15.59 -10.72
N GLU A 391 -26.59 15.15 -11.09
CA GLU A 391 -27.77 15.20 -10.20
C GLU A 391 -28.15 13.82 -9.64
N ARG A 392 -27.37 12.77 -9.93
CA ARG A 392 -27.65 11.40 -9.43
C ARG A 392 -26.44 10.48 -9.51
N ALA A 393 -26.33 9.57 -8.55
CA ALA A 393 -25.40 8.46 -8.59
C ALA A 393 -25.74 7.51 -9.76
N ALA A 394 -24.74 7.14 -10.54
CA ALA A 394 -24.88 6.25 -11.69
C ALA A 394 -25.18 4.80 -11.25
N ASP A 395 -25.85 4.03 -12.10
CA ASP A 395 -26.14 2.61 -11.86
C ASP A 395 -25.09 1.70 -12.50
N ILE A 396 -23.81 2.05 -12.31
CA ILE A 396 -22.70 1.27 -12.83
C ILE A 396 -22.57 0.05 -11.92
N MET A 397 -22.97 -1.12 -12.43
CA MET A 397 -22.74 -2.39 -11.75
C MET A 397 -21.28 -2.79 -11.96
N ASP A 398 -20.55 -2.91 -10.85
CA ASP A 398 -19.24 -3.53 -10.82
C ASP A 398 -19.44 -5.04 -11.04
N HIS A 399 -18.75 -5.63 -12.02
CA HIS A 399 -18.62 -7.09 -12.03
C HIS A 399 -17.73 -7.42 -10.83
N GLY A 400 -18.36 -7.94 -9.77
CA GLY A 400 -17.79 -7.99 -8.42
C GLY A 400 -16.30 -8.32 -8.37
N SER A 401 -15.55 -7.53 -7.58
CA SER A 401 -14.17 -7.84 -7.25
C SER A 401 -14.15 -8.95 -6.19
N PRO A 402 -13.33 -10.02 -6.34
CA PRO A 402 -13.23 -11.13 -5.37
C PRO A 402 -12.59 -10.72 -4.02
N ALA A 403 -12.35 -9.43 -3.82
CA ALA A 403 -11.38 -8.93 -2.86
C ALA A 403 -12.09 -8.09 -1.79
N HIS A 404 -12.06 -8.60 -0.56
CA HIS A 404 -12.75 -8.02 0.60
C HIS A 404 -12.19 -6.66 1.04
N ASN A 405 -12.98 -5.92 1.81
CA ASN A 405 -12.68 -4.59 2.35
C ASN A 405 -11.49 -4.50 3.34
N HIS A 406 -10.72 -5.56 3.51
CA HIS A 406 -9.65 -5.61 4.49
C HIS A 406 -8.32 -5.81 3.78
N CYS A 407 -7.50 -4.77 3.77
CA CYS A 407 -6.13 -4.84 3.25
C CYS A 407 -5.26 -3.92 4.08
N ASP A 408 -4.60 -4.53 5.05
CA ASP A 408 -3.61 -3.90 5.88
C ASP A 408 -2.29 -3.95 5.12
N THR A 409 -1.88 -2.80 4.60
CA THR A 409 -0.69 -2.65 3.76
C THR A 409 0.21 -1.59 4.35
N VAL A 410 1.54 -1.68 4.27
CA VAL A 410 2.38 -0.53 4.63
C VAL A 410 2.82 0.25 3.39
N TYR A 411 2.71 1.56 3.48
CA TYR A 411 3.26 2.53 2.52
C TYR A 411 4.26 3.44 3.24
N PHE A 412 5.36 3.77 2.56
CA PHE A 412 6.28 4.79 3.04
C PHE A 412 6.98 5.49 1.89
N ALA A 413 7.44 6.70 2.17
CA ALA A 413 8.14 7.56 1.23
C ALA A 413 9.52 7.92 1.79
N VAL A 414 10.54 7.91 0.93
CA VAL A 414 11.89 8.36 1.29
C VAL A 414 12.44 9.28 0.22
N THR A 415 13.14 10.34 0.66
CA THR A 415 13.99 11.18 -0.21
C THR A 415 15.37 11.34 0.42
N ASP A 416 16.37 11.63 -0.41
CA ASP A 416 17.77 11.76 0.02
C ASP A 416 18.39 13.12 -0.38
N GLY A 417 19.62 13.38 0.07
CA GLY A 417 20.32 14.63 -0.21
C GLY A 417 20.80 14.79 -1.65
N GLU A 418 20.70 13.76 -2.48
CA GLU A 418 21.04 13.81 -3.92
C GLU A 418 19.84 14.19 -4.79
N GLY A 419 18.65 14.36 -4.19
CA GLY A 419 17.43 14.68 -4.91
C GLY A 419 16.55 13.46 -5.24
N ASN A 420 17.01 12.23 -4.96
CA ASN A 420 16.23 11.05 -5.33
C ASN A 420 15.01 10.92 -4.42
N GLY A 421 13.97 10.25 -4.94
CA GLY A 421 12.77 9.92 -4.19
C GLY A 421 12.32 8.50 -4.51
N ILE A 422 11.82 7.79 -3.51
CA ILE A 422 11.25 6.46 -3.70
C ILE A 422 9.90 6.34 -3.00
N SER A 423 8.91 5.94 -3.80
CA SER A 423 7.59 5.54 -3.36
C SER A 423 7.61 4.04 -3.23
N PHE A 424 7.55 3.51 -2.00
CA PHE A 424 7.73 2.08 -1.75
C PHE A 424 6.57 1.54 -0.93
N ILE A 425 6.11 0.36 -1.31
CA ILE A 425 4.94 -0.26 -0.70
C ILE A 425 5.11 -1.78 -0.70
N ASN A 426 4.79 -2.40 0.43
CA ASN A 426 5.03 -3.83 0.67
C ASN A 426 3.89 -4.38 1.53
N SER A 427 3.34 -5.55 1.19
CA SER A 427 2.27 -6.12 2.01
C SER A 427 2.07 -7.62 1.88
N ASN A 428 1.45 -8.18 2.92
CA ASN A 428 0.96 -9.56 2.97
C ASN A 428 -0.48 -9.71 2.45
N TYR A 429 -1.00 -8.67 1.79
CA TYR A 429 -2.39 -8.44 1.43
C TYR A 429 -3.30 -8.08 2.61
N ALA A 430 -4.05 -9.02 3.20
CA ALA A 430 -4.96 -8.70 4.30
C ALA A 430 -4.34 -9.09 5.65
N GLY A 431 -4.22 -8.14 6.57
CA GLY A 431 -3.69 -8.38 7.91
C GLY A 431 -2.33 -9.10 7.90
N PHE A 432 -2.25 -10.16 8.70
CA PHE A 432 -1.13 -11.10 8.74
C PHE A 432 -1.06 -12.05 7.51
N GLY A 433 -1.73 -11.72 6.41
CA GLY A 433 -1.88 -12.57 5.23
C GLY A 433 -2.77 -13.78 5.54
N THR A 434 -2.27 -14.97 5.23
CA THR A 434 -2.90 -16.22 5.65
C THR A 434 -2.77 -16.49 7.15
N ALA A 435 -1.92 -15.73 7.85
CA ALA A 435 -1.43 -16.02 9.19
C ALA A 435 -0.65 -17.35 9.33
N ILE A 436 -0.36 -18.05 8.21
CA ILE A 436 0.48 -19.25 8.17
C ILE A 436 1.95 -18.84 8.35
N ILE A 437 2.61 -19.40 9.37
CA ILE A 437 4.01 -19.13 9.72
C ILE A 437 4.90 -20.32 9.34
N PRO A 438 5.87 -20.16 8.41
CA PRO A 438 6.91 -21.16 8.17
C PRO A 438 7.78 -21.35 9.41
N ALA A 439 8.00 -22.61 9.81
CA ALA A 439 8.68 -22.93 11.06
C ALA A 439 10.10 -22.33 11.12
N GLY A 440 10.42 -21.64 12.23
CA GLY A 440 11.72 -21.04 12.49
C GLY A 440 12.07 -19.86 11.59
N CYS A 441 11.07 -19.24 10.95
CA CYS A 441 11.28 -18.13 10.01
C CYS A 441 10.79 -16.78 10.54
N GLY A 442 9.85 -16.74 11.50
CA GLY A 442 9.40 -15.52 12.17
C GLY A 442 8.54 -14.56 11.34
N PHE A 443 7.92 -14.99 10.24
CA PHE A 443 7.01 -14.18 9.43
C PHE A 443 5.80 -14.98 8.97
N THR A 444 4.75 -14.31 8.53
CA THR A 444 3.56 -14.94 7.94
C THR A 444 3.56 -14.87 6.42
N LEU A 445 2.90 -15.83 5.77
CA LEU A 445 2.74 -15.88 4.32
C LEU A 445 1.54 -15.06 3.87
N GLN A 446 1.70 -14.30 2.79
CA GLN A 446 0.62 -13.53 2.20
C GLN A 446 -0.53 -14.38 1.67
N ASN A 447 -1.71 -13.76 1.57
CA ASN A 447 -2.91 -14.36 0.96
C ASN A 447 -3.25 -13.74 -0.41
N ARG A 448 -2.24 -13.24 -1.13
CA ARG A 448 -2.40 -12.48 -2.37
C ARG A 448 -3.16 -13.22 -3.48
N GLY A 449 -3.05 -14.55 -3.51
CA GLY A 449 -3.79 -15.39 -4.46
C GLY A 449 -5.31 -15.23 -4.37
N ALA A 450 -5.83 -14.74 -3.24
CA ALA A 450 -7.26 -14.47 -3.08
C ALA A 450 -7.81 -13.41 -4.06
N ASN A 451 -6.92 -12.62 -4.68
CA ASN A 451 -7.31 -11.70 -5.73
C ASN A 451 -7.56 -12.36 -7.09
N PHE A 452 -7.27 -13.64 -7.30
CA PHE A 452 -7.64 -14.32 -8.54
C PHE A 452 -9.16 -14.49 -8.65
N SER A 453 -9.67 -14.31 -9.87
CA SER A 453 -11.01 -14.81 -10.19
C SER A 453 -10.98 -16.32 -10.34
N LEU A 454 -11.97 -17.00 -9.77
CA LEU A 454 -12.22 -18.42 -10.04
C LEU A 454 -13.25 -18.63 -11.15
N GLN A 455 -13.70 -17.55 -11.79
CA GLN A 455 -14.63 -17.59 -12.92
C GLN A 455 -13.87 -17.83 -14.22
N GLU A 456 -14.27 -18.87 -14.95
CA GLU A 456 -13.74 -19.15 -16.29
C GLU A 456 -14.02 -17.98 -17.25
N GLY A 457 -13.02 -17.64 -18.08
CA GLY A 457 -13.10 -16.55 -19.05
C GLY A 457 -12.82 -15.14 -18.50
N HIS A 458 -12.68 -14.98 -17.18
CA HIS A 458 -12.25 -13.70 -16.60
C HIS A 458 -10.77 -13.43 -16.89
N PRO A 459 -10.34 -12.21 -17.31
CA PRO A 459 -8.92 -11.94 -17.60
C PRO A 459 -7.98 -12.16 -16.40
N ASN A 460 -8.47 -11.93 -15.19
CA ASN A 460 -7.75 -12.25 -13.95
C ASN A 460 -8.05 -13.66 -13.40
N VAL A 461 -8.41 -14.61 -14.26
CA VAL A 461 -8.58 -16.01 -13.85
C VAL A 461 -7.26 -16.62 -13.40
N LEU A 462 -7.31 -17.47 -12.38
CA LEU A 462 -6.17 -18.22 -11.87
C LEU A 462 -5.51 -19.06 -12.95
N ALA A 463 -4.19 -18.92 -13.09
CA ALA A 463 -3.37 -19.75 -13.97
C ALA A 463 -1.99 -20.00 -13.35
N PRO A 464 -1.34 -21.15 -13.65
CA PRO A 464 0.02 -21.43 -13.19
C PRO A 464 1.01 -20.37 -13.70
N HIS A 465 1.96 -20.01 -12.84
CA HIS A 465 2.97 -18.95 -13.07
C HIS A 465 2.42 -17.56 -13.44
N LYS A 466 1.13 -17.31 -13.22
CA LYS A 466 0.50 -16.00 -13.37
C LYS A 466 0.52 -15.25 -12.05
N ARG A 467 0.61 -13.92 -12.08
CA ARG A 467 0.41 -13.04 -10.92
C ARG A 467 -1.07 -12.64 -10.81
N PRO A 468 -1.63 -12.54 -9.60
CA PRO A 468 -2.98 -12.04 -9.43
C PRO A 468 -3.04 -10.52 -9.64
N TYR A 469 -4.24 -9.99 -9.87
CA TYR A 469 -4.55 -8.58 -9.62
C TYR A 469 -3.96 -8.15 -8.28
N HIS A 470 -3.29 -7.00 -8.27
CA HIS A 470 -2.57 -6.53 -7.11
C HIS A 470 -3.10 -5.19 -6.63
N THR A 471 -3.45 -5.10 -5.34
CA THR A 471 -3.99 -3.86 -4.76
C THR A 471 -2.89 -2.86 -4.41
N ILE A 472 -1.68 -3.30 -4.11
CA ILE A 472 -0.56 -2.43 -3.73
C ILE A 472 -0.18 -1.47 -4.87
N ILE A 473 -0.15 -0.16 -4.60
CA ILE A 473 0.23 0.88 -5.57
C ILE A 473 1.17 1.94 -4.97
N PRO A 474 2.38 2.13 -5.51
CA PRO A 474 3.21 3.31 -5.25
C PRO A 474 2.93 4.41 -6.29
N ALA A 475 2.92 5.67 -5.84
CA ALA A 475 2.78 6.84 -6.71
C ALA A 475 3.87 7.90 -6.49
N LEU A 476 4.15 8.68 -7.53
CA LEU A 476 4.94 9.91 -7.42
C LEU A 476 4.51 10.91 -8.50
N ILE A 477 4.94 12.16 -8.35
CA ILE A 477 4.56 13.28 -9.22
C ILE A 477 5.83 13.97 -9.69
N THR A 478 5.92 14.28 -10.98
CA THR A 478 6.97 15.14 -11.55
C THR A 478 6.37 16.39 -12.17
N ASN A 479 7.12 17.48 -12.21
CA ASN A 479 6.72 18.70 -12.91
C ASN A 479 6.84 18.50 -14.43
N ILE A 480 5.80 18.85 -15.20
CA ILE A 480 5.83 18.70 -16.67
C ILE A 480 6.89 19.60 -17.31
N ALA A 481 7.10 20.80 -16.74
CA ALA A 481 7.99 21.81 -17.31
C ALA A 481 9.43 21.30 -17.47
N ASP A 482 9.95 20.61 -16.46
CA ASP A 482 11.38 20.27 -16.40
C ASP A 482 11.69 18.83 -15.95
N GLY A 483 10.68 18.01 -15.64
CA GLY A 483 10.83 16.65 -15.14
C GLY A 483 11.38 16.55 -13.71
N SER A 484 11.42 17.64 -12.94
CA SER A 484 11.83 17.61 -11.53
C SER A 484 10.80 16.87 -10.67
N LEU A 485 11.27 16.25 -9.58
CA LEU A 485 10.39 15.65 -8.58
C LEU A 485 9.50 16.72 -7.95
N HIS A 486 8.19 16.49 -7.95
CA HIS A 486 7.21 17.31 -7.22
C HIS A 486 6.85 16.67 -5.89
N SER A 487 6.42 15.40 -5.90
CA SER A 487 6.05 14.67 -4.69
C SER A 487 6.30 13.18 -4.81
N VAL A 488 6.61 12.54 -3.69
CA VAL A 488 6.48 11.10 -3.46
C VAL A 488 5.31 10.91 -2.51
N TYR A 489 4.33 10.08 -2.86
CA TYR A 489 3.13 9.92 -2.05
C TYR A 489 2.42 8.59 -2.24
N GLY A 490 1.59 8.25 -1.27
CA GLY A 490 0.74 7.07 -1.32
C GLY A 490 -0.13 6.97 -0.08
N VAL A 491 -1.22 6.21 -0.18
CA VAL A 491 -2.17 5.99 0.90
C VAL A 491 -2.46 4.50 0.96
N MET A 492 -2.00 3.78 1.99
CA MET A 492 -2.26 2.34 2.12
C MET A 492 -3.76 2.01 2.26
N GLY A 493 -4.17 0.75 2.04
CA GLY A 493 -5.51 0.27 2.42
C GLY A 493 -6.27 -0.53 1.36
N GLY A 494 -5.62 -1.40 0.58
CA GLY A 494 -6.30 -2.20 -0.46
C GLY A 494 -6.96 -1.33 -1.51
N PHE A 495 -8.26 -1.51 -1.73
CA PHE A 495 -9.04 -0.68 -2.66
C PHE A 495 -9.19 0.77 -2.22
N MET A 496 -8.88 1.10 -0.96
CA MET A 496 -8.75 2.50 -0.56
C MET A 496 -7.56 3.18 -1.25
N GLN A 497 -6.55 2.44 -1.73
CA GLN A 497 -5.32 3.05 -2.24
C GLN A 497 -5.56 4.00 -3.43
N PRO A 498 -6.21 3.60 -4.55
CA PRO A 498 -6.50 4.54 -5.64
C PRO A 498 -7.35 5.73 -5.18
N GLN A 499 -8.31 5.48 -4.29
CA GLN A 499 -9.23 6.48 -3.77
C GLN A 499 -8.49 7.52 -2.92
N GLY A 500 -7.60 7.04 -2.06
CA GLY A 500 -6.71 7.86 -1.24
C GLY A 500 -5.74 8.64 -2.09
N HIS A 501 -5.14 8.03 -3.12
CA HIS A 501 -4.24 8.69 -4.06
C HIS A 501 -4.91 9.90 -4.71
N VAL A 502 -6.12 9.72 -5.26
CA VAL A 502 -6.91 10.80 -5.86
C VAL A 502 -7.23 11.89 -4.83
N GLN A 503 -7.75 11.51 -3.66
CA GLN A 503 -8.16 12.47 -2.62
C GLN A 503 -6.98 13.31 -2.10
N VAL A 504 -5.84 12.70 -1.74
CA VAL A 504 -4.70 13.46 -1.20
C VAL A 504 -4.00 14.29 -2.27
N LEU A 505 -3.98 13.82 -3.51
CA LEU A 505 -3.46 14.59 -4.64
C LEU A 505 -4.31 15.83 -4.91
N LEU A 506 -5.64 15.69 -4.96
CA LEU A 506 -6.53 16.83 -5.13
C LEU A 506 -6.46 17.80 -3.95
N ASN A 507 -6.34 17.30 -2.71
CA ASN A 507 -6.09 18.15 -1.54
C ASN A 507 -4.85 19.03 -1.72
N MET A 508 -3.74 18.46 -2.20
CA MET A 508 -2.51 19.23 -2.44
C MET A 508 -2.62 20.17 -3.63
N LEU A 509 -3.15 19.70 -4.76
CA LEU A 509 -3.07 20.41 -6.05
C LEU A 509 -4.27 21.34 -6.29
N ALA A 510 -5.49 20.86 -6.08
CA ALA A 510 -6.71 21.63 -6.33
C ALA A 510 -7.03 22.60 -5.18
N PHE A 511 -6.75 22.20 -3.93
CA PHE A 511 -7.08 22.97 -2.72
C PHE A 511 -5.86 23.59 -2.00
N GLY A 512 -4.65 23.35 -2.50
CA GLY A 512 -3.44 24.02 -2.02
C GLY A 512 -2.95 23.58 -0.64
N TYR A 513 -3.40 22.42 -0.13
CA TYR A 513 -2.99 21.96 1.19
C TYR A 513 -1.52 21.50 1.20
N HIS A 514 -0.83 21.82 2.29
CA HIS A 514 0.49 21.28 2.56
C HIS A 514 0.42 19.77 2.88
N PRO A 515 1.53 19.01 2.80
CA PRO A 515 1.53 17.55 2.95
C PRO A 515 0.76 17.02 4.17
N GLN A 516 0.99 17.61 5.36
CA GLN A 516 0.27 17.17 6.56
C GLN A 516 -1.24 17.46 6.51
N ALA A 517 -1.67 18.65 6.08
CA ALA A 517 -3.08 19.00 5.98
C ALA A 517 -3.80 18.14 4.92
N ALA A 518 -3.14 17.82 3.81
CA ALA A 518 -3.69 16.93 2.80
C ALA A 518 -3.98 15.52 3.33
N LEU A 519 -3.16 15.03 4.28
CA LEU A 519 -3.36 13.75 4.97
C LEU A 519 -4.39 13.84 6.10
N ASP A 520 -4.42 14.96 6.84
CA ASP A 520 -5.32 15.18 7.97
C ASP A 520 -6.79 15.29 7.52
N SER A 521 -7.03 15.78 6.29
CA SER A 521 -8.36 15.92 5.69
C SER A 521 -9.21 14.64 5.83
N PRO A 522 -10.50 14.76 6.22
CA PRO A 522 -11.45 13.66 6.21
C PRO A 522 -11.61 13.07 4.81
N ARG A 523 -11.69 11.74 4.72
CA ARG A 523 -11.80 10.99 3.46
C ARG A 523 -13.14 10.28 3.33
N PHE A 524 -13.41 9.83 2.12
CA PHE A 524 -14.38 8.78 1.86
C PHE A 524 -13.69 7.52 1.34
N CYS A 525 -14.39 6.38 1.42
CA CYS A 525 -13.97 5.10 0.89
C CYS A 525 -15.20 4.38 0.31
N LEU A 526 -15.15 4.00 -0.96
CA LEU A 526 -16.08 3.08 -1.59
C LEU A 526 -15.83 1.70 -0.97
N ALA A 527 -16.88 1.13 -0.37
CA ALA A 527 -16.83 -0.24 0.12
C ALA A 527 -16.67 -1.19 -1.07
N ALA A 528 -15.75 -2.14 -0.95
CA ALA A 528 -15.62 -3.29 -1.83
C ALA A 528 -16.87 -4.17 -1.74
N PRO A 529 -17.29 -4.77 -2.86
CA PRO A 529 -18.35 -5.78 -2.87
C PRO A 529 -18.05 -6.96 -1.94
N ASN A 530 -19.07 -7.65 -1.44
CA ASN A 530 -18.92 -8.92 -0.74
C ASN A 530 -19.86 -9.99 -1.29
N ASP A 531 -19.67 -11.24 -0.88
CA ASP A 531 -20.41 -12.41 -1.37
C ASP A 531 -21.93 -12.31 -1.13
N GLU A 532 -22.35 -11.42 -0.22
CA GLU A 532 -23.75 -11.23 0.16
C GLU A 532 -24.39 -10.00 -0.52
N SER A 533 -23.62 -9.06 -1.08
CA SER A 533 -24.14 -7.84 -1.69
C SER A 533 -23.13 -7.09 -2.59
N THR A 534 -23.63 -6.55 -3.70
CA THR A 534 -22.95 -5.49 -4.48
C THR A 534 -23.09 -4.14 -3.76
N ASP A 535 -22.60 -4.06 -2.52
CA ASP A 535 -22.89 -2.93 -1.65
C ASP A 535 -22.35 -1.62 -2.21
N ARG A 536 -23.26 -0.68 -2.53
CA ARG A 536 -22.92 0.67 -3.03
C ARG A 536 -22.52 1.62 -1.90
N THR A 537 -22.23 1.10 -0.71
CA THR A 537 -21.88 1.90 0.46
C THR A 537 -20.63 2.72 0.18
N VAL A 538 -20.76 4.02 0.46
CA VAL A 538 -19.63 4.93 0.59
C VAL A 538 -19.48 5.23 2.07
N TRP A 539 -18.38 4.75 2.64
CA TRP A 539 -17.96 5.16 3.96
C TRP A 539 -17.42 6.59 3.89
N VAL A 540 -17.76 7.40 4.88
CA VAL A 540 -17.24 8.76 5.05
C VAL A 540 -16.71 8.92 6.47
N GLU A 541 -15.61 9.62 6.62
CA GLU A 541 -15.05 9.89 7.95
C GLU A 541 -15.84 10.95 8.71
N GLU A 542 -15.77 10.84 10.03
CA GLU A 542 -16.04 11.98 10.92
C GLU A 542 -15.21 13.20 10.49
N GLY A 543 -15.88 14.37 10.42
CA GLY A 543 -15.30 15.61 9.92
C GLY A 543 -15.82 16.02 8.54
N ILE A 544 -16.40 15.11 7.75
CA ILE A 544 -17.22 15.51 6.59
C ILE A 544 -18.55 16.08 7.12
N SER A 545 -18.94 17.25 6.62
CA SER A 545 -20.12 17.97 7.14
C SER A 545 -21.44 17.21 6.90
N ASP A 546 -22.38 17.32 7.83
CA ASP A 546 -23.73 16.74 7.69
C ASP A 546 -24.42 17.22 6.40
N ALA A 547 -24.20 18.47 6.01
CA ALA A 547 -24.72 19.03 4.76
C ALA A 547 -24.20 18.28 3.52
N ALA A 548 -22.91 17.91 3.51
CA ALA A 548 -22.31 17.13 2.43
C ALA A 548 -22.84 15.68 2.44
N VAL A 549 -22.94 15.06 3.62
CA VAL A 549 -23.48 13.69 3.78
C VAL A 549 -24.92 13.62 3.28
N GLU A 550 -25.78 14.54 3.71
CA GLU A 550 -27.18 14.59 3.25
C GLU A 550 -27.29 14.96 1.76
N GLY A 551 -26.38 15.79 1.25
CA GLY A 551 -26.28 16.07 -0.19
C GLY A 551 -26.00 14.81 -1.00
N LEU A 552 -25.02 14.00 -0.58
CA LEU A 552 -24.72 12.73 -1.22
C LEU A 552 -25.88 11.73 -1.14
N ARG A 553 -26.59 11.67 0.00
CA ARG A 553 -27.80 10.84 0.13
C ARG A 553 -28.90 11.27 -0.82
N ARG A 554 -29.13 12.59 -1.00
CA ARG A 554 -30.10 13.11 -1.98
C ARG A 554 -29.74 12.77 -3.42
N LEU A 555 -28.44 12.71 -3.73
CA LEU A 555 -27.93 12.24 -5.03
C LEU A 555 -28.06 10.71 -5.21
N GLY A 556 -28.47 9.97 -4.18
CA GLY A 556 -28.71 8.53 -4.25
C GLY A 556 -27.55 7.65 -3.76
N HIS A 557 -26.53 8.22 -3.14
CA HIS A 557 -25.45 7.43 -2.53
C HIS A 557 -25.90 6.81 -1.20
N LYS A 558 -25.53 5.55 -0.96
CA LYS A 558 -25.66 4.91 0.36
C LYS A 558 -24.47 5.35 1.22
N ILE A 559 -24.67 6.27 2.16
CA ILE A 559 -23.60 6.83 2.98
C ILE A 559 -23.64 6.29 4.42
N GLU A 560 -22.50 5.79 4.87
CA GLU A 560 -22.25 5.37 6.26
C GLU A 560 -21.09 6.17 6.86
N VAL A 561 -21.32 6.79 8.03
CA VAL A 561 -20.29 7.57 8.72
C VAL A 561 -19.52 6.65 9.67
N LEU A 562 -18.20 6.59 9.53
CA LEU A 562 -17.33 5.79 10.39
C LEU A 562 -16.53 6.68 11.35
N THR A 563 -16.48 6.28 12.62
CA THR A 563 -15.87 7.03 13.72
C THR A 563 -14.89 6.16 14.51
N GLY A 564 -14.00 6.80 15.30
CA GLY A 564 -13.05 6.10 16.18
C GLY A 564 -12.17 5.09 15.44
N TRP A 565 -12.00 3.88 16.00
CA TRP A 565 -11.17 2.82 15.41
C TRP A 565 -11.62 2.38 14.01
N LYS A 566 -12.91 2.54 13.65
CA LYS A 566 -13.40 2.21 12.31
C LYS A 566 -12.81 3.11 11.21
N ARG A 567 -12.12 4.19 11.59
CA ARG A 567 -11.40 5.05 10.64
C ARG A 567 -10.17 4.40 10.02
N ALA A 568 -9.77 3.21 10.48
CA ALA A 568 -8.75 2.40 9.83
C ALA A 568 -9.07 2.12 8.34
N MET A 569 -10.35 2.12 7.95
CA MET A 569 -10.82 1.86 6.58
C MET A 569 -10.44 2.95 5.56
N PHE A 570 -9.99 4.13 6.01
CA PHE A 570 -9.64 5.27 5.13
C PHE A 570 -8.15 5.38 4.83
N GLY A 571 -7.41 4.31 5.14
CA GLY A 571 -6.00 4.22 4.83
C GLY A 571 -5.11 5.14 5.66
N ARG A 572 -3.81 4.98 5.47
CA ARG A 572 -2.78 5.76 6.16
C ARG A 572 -1.76 6.24 5.13
N GLY A 573 -1.77 7.53 4.84
CA GLY A 573 -0.91 8.12 3.81
C GLY A 573 0.42 8.67 4.31
N GLN A 574 1.40 8.68 3.42
CA GLN A 574 2.68 9.35 3.62
C GLN A 574 2.95 10.24 2.41
N ILE A 575 3.48 11.44 2.64
CA ILE A 575 3.74 12.40 1.57
C ILE A 575 5.08 13.07 1.83
N ILE A 576 5.92 13.16 0.80
CA ILE A 576 7.08 14.04 0.75
C ILE A 576 6.95 14.89 -0.51
N ARG A 577 6.78 16.21 -0.34
CA ARG A 577 6.78 17.20 -1.43
C ARG A 577 8.15 17.85 -1.51
N SER A 578 8.67 18.02 -2.73
CA SER A 578 9.93 18.73 -3.00
C SER A 578 9.66 20.08 -3.67
N TYR A 579 10.46 21.08 -3.30
CA TYR A 579 10.48 22.40 -3.92
C TYR A 579 11.86 23.04 -3.71
N HIS A 580 12.13 24.14 -4.42
CA HIS A 580 13.36 24.92 -4.21
C HIS A 580 13.06 26.21 -3.46
N ASP A 581 13.90 26.56 -2.50
CA ASP A 581 13.93 27.87 -1.85
C ASP A 581 15.37 28.36 -1.76
N ASN A 582 15.62 29.60 -2.17
CA ASN A 582 16.95 30.22 -2.18
C ASN A 582 18.04 29.33 -2.83
N GLY A 583 17.70 28.67 -3.95
CA GLY A 583 18.61 27.77 -4.69
C GLY A 583 18.89 26.43 -3.98
N LYS A 584 18.16 26.09 -2.92
CA LYS A 584 18.30 24.82 -2.20
C LYS A 584 17.04 23.97 -2.37
N LEU A 585 17.23 22.67 -2.56
CA LEU A 585 16.15 21.69 -2.51
C LEU A 585 15.64 21.56 -1.06
N VAL A 586 14.33 21.66 -0.89
CA VAL A 586 13.62 21.50 0.37
C VAL A 586 12.57 20.41 0.21
N TYR A 587 12.53 19.53 1.20
CA TYR A 587 11.49 18.53 1.37
C TYR A 587 10.54 18.94 2.47
N ALA A 588 9.23 18.81 2.21
CA ALA A 588 8.15 18.97 3.17
C ALA A 588 7.37 17.66 3.26
N ALA A 589 7.26 17.09 4.46
CA ALA A 589 6.65 15.78 4.66
C ALA A 589 5.52 15.79 5.69
N GLY A 590 4.57 14.88 5.47
CA GLY A 590 3.47 14.58 6.39
C GLY A 590 3.28 13.08 6.53
N SER A 591 2.83 12.67 7.72
CA SER A 591 2.46 11.29 8.03
C SER A 591 1.07 11.26 8.63
N ASP A 592 0.25 10.32 8.18
CA ASP A 592 -1.14 10.18 8.61
C ASP A 592 -1.28 10.01 10.13
N LEU A 593 -2.20 10.76 10.73
CA LEU A 593 -2.56 10.64 12.15
C LEU A 593 -3.32 9.34 12.46
N ARG A 594 -3.82 8.65 11.43
CA ARG A 594 -4.46 7.33 11.56
C ARG A 594 -3.44 6.21 11.77
N GLY A 595 -2.14 6.49 11.69
CA GLY A 595 -1.06 5.56 12.01
C GLY A 595 -0.23 6.03 13.22
N ASP A 596 0.57 5.13 13.81
CA ASP A 596 1.50 5.47 14.90
C ASP A 596 2.65 6.39 14.42
N GLY A 597 2.93 6.35 13.12
CA GLY A 597 4.09 6.88 12.44
C GLY A 597 4.27 8.40 12.46
N MET A 598 5.36 8.83 11.84
CA MET A 598 5.75 10.25 11.70
C MET A 598 6.78 10.42 10.59
N ALA A 599 7.02 11.67 10.19
CA ALA A 599 8.11 12.02 9.28
C ALA A 599 9.38 12.38 10.07
N PHE A 600 10.53 11.84 9.66
CA PHE A 600 11.85 12.05 10.28
C PHE A 600 12.81 12.77 9.33
N PRO A 601 13.19 14.03 9.62
CA PRO A 601 14.12 14.78 8.78
C PRO A 601 15.56 14.37 9.07
N LEU A 602 16.40 14.35 8.02
CA LEU A 602 17.84 14.19 8.16
C LEU A 602 18.52 15.52 8.51
N LEU A 603 19.53 15.46 9.39
CA LEU A 603 20.28 16.63 9.90
C LEU A 603 21.43 17.10 9.03
#